data_AF-A0A4U6LHJ2-F1
#
_entry.id   AF-A0A4U6LHJ2-F1
#
_cell.length_a   1.000
_cell.length_b   1.000
_cell.length_c   1.000
_cell.angle_alpha   90.00
_cell.angle_beta   90.00
_cell.angle_gamma   90.00
#
_symmetry.space_group_name_H-M   'P 1'
#
loop_
_entity.id
_entity.type
_entity.pdbx_description
1 polymer ?
#
loop_
_entity_poly.entity_id
_entity_poly.type
_entity_poly.pdbx_seq_one_letter_code
_entity_poly.pdbx_strand_id
1 'polypeptide(L)'
;MSSPATVTPIRPSLAVVERRVAELEDGYTRLANALYDELIGADLTKNQSKVAHAICRKTYGFGKKLDRISDSQLAQLTRLPRQKVNKAKNELIAMKVIIREGSQIGPNKNITEWEIEGCHYSGDNVTTLVTKNVTKTVIAMSPKQGHTKETITKEKKESKNTLPEQVRADEEKSLQPTNKHQATDEAFESIFWLAGMHKTGKKNAKSAFRTQYQEWRRAKGGTPEQFAMFLAGDISSRIGKQFGFDKLHPTTYLNGKRWEDEKPLAGPDSSGQKPTVTVSKSGYVYY
;
A
#
# COMPACT_ATOMS: atom_id res chain seq x y z
N MET A 1 2.16 65.41 -14.20
CA MET A 1 3.04 64.71 -15.16
C MET A 1 3.17 63.26 -14.69
N SER A 2 2.29 62.37 -15.13
CA SER A 2 2.32 60.95 -14.73
C SER A 2 3.26 60.16 -15.65
N SER A 3 4.21 59.44 -15.06
CA SER A 3 5.20 58.62 -15.75
C SER A 3 4.55 57.38 -16.39
N PRO A 4 4.89 57.00 -17.64
CA PRO A 4 4.35 55.79 -18.24
C PRO A 4 5.01 54.54 -17.63
N ALA A 5 4.18 53.52 -17.38
CA ALA A 5 4.62 52.21 -16.89
C ALA A 5 5.45 51.49 -17.98
N THR A 6 6.67 51.07 -17.63
CA THR A 6 7.52 50.27 -18.51
C THR A 6 7.00 48.83 -18.55
N VAL A 7 6.41 48.43 -19.68
CA VAL A 7 5.98 47.05 -19.94
C VAL A 7 7.16 46.26 -20.48
N THR A 8 7.81 45.47 -19.63
CA THR A 8 8.81 44.49 -20.06
C THR A 8 8.11 43.25 -20.63
N PRO A 9 8.31 42.89 -21.90
CA PRO A 9 7.73 41.67 -22.46
C PRO A 9 8.40 40.44 -21.84
N ILE A 10 7.58 39.57 -21.25
CA ILE A 10 8.02 38.27 -20.74
C ILE A 10 8.34 37.39 -21.96
N ARG A 11 9.63 37.30 -22.31
CA ARG A 11 10.09 36.34 -23.32
C ARG A 11 10.13 34.96 -22.68
N PRO A 12 9.37 33.96 -23.15
CA PRO A 12 9.47 32.61 -22.63
C PRO A 12 10.87 32.07 -22.92
N SER A 13 11.51 31.45 -21.93
CA SER A 13 12.78 30.76 -22.12
C SER A 13 12.57 29.58 -23.07
N LEU A 14 13.03 29.69 -24.31
CA LEU A 14 13.05 28.58 -25.25
C LEU A 14 14.16 27.61 -24.83
N ALA A 15 13.82 26.65 -23.98
CA ALA A 15 14.70 25.52 -23.71
C ALA A 15 14.76 24.67 -24.98
N VAL A 16 15.95 24.54 -25.58
CA VAL A 16 16.19 23.62 -26.69
C VAL A 16 15.95 22.20 -26.16
N VAL A 17 14.81 21.60 -26.51
CA VAL A 17 14.54 20.20 -26.21
C VAL A 17 15.32 19.39 -27.25
N GLU A 18 16.55 18.99 -26.91
CA GLU A 18 17.31 18.06 -27.75
C GLU A 18 16.48 16.80 -27.99
N ARG A 19 16.38 16.40 -29.26
CA ARG A 19 15.63 15.22 -29.68
C ARG A 19 16.32 13.97 -29.12
N ARG A 20 15.82 13.42 -28.02
CA ARG A 20 16.31 12.15 -27.48
C ARG A 20 15.90 11.00 -28.41
N VAL A 21 16.76 10.65 -29.35
CA VAL A 21 16.68 9.43 -30.16
C VAL A 21 17.39 8.32 -29.38
N ALA A 22 16.80 7.12 -29.34
CA ALA A 22 17.46 5.98 -28.72
C ALA A 22 18.46 5.38 -29.71
N GLU A 23 19.75 5.56 -29.47
CA GLU A 23 20.82 5.01 -30.29
C GLU A 23 21.32 3.69 -29.68
N LEU A 24 21.90 2.80 -30.50
CA LEU A 24 22.46 1.53 -30.01
C LEU A 24 23.67 1.75 -29.09
N GLU A 25 24.36 2.89 -29.25
CA GLU A 25 25.48 3.32 -28.41
C GLU A 25 25.07 3.55 -26.95
N ASP A 26 23.79 3.87 -26.68
CA ASP A 26 23.24 3.98 -25.31
C ASP A 26 23.08 2.61 -24.61
N GLY A 27 23.44 1.53 -25.30
CA GLY A 27 23.45 0.17 -24.82
C GLY A 27 22.12 -0.56 -25.03
N TYR A 28 22.20 -1.89 -24.99
CA TYR A 28 21.07 -2.78 -25.25
C TYR A 28 20.90 -3.84 -24.17
N THR A 29 19.69 -4.37 -24.05
CA THR A 29 19.38 -5.48 -23.13
C THR A 29 19.46 -6.80 -23.89
N ARG A 30 20.43 -7.64 -23.52
CA ARG A 30 20.59 -8.98 -24.11
C ARG A 30 19.62 -9.97 -23.47
N LEU A 31 18.47 -10.17 -24.11
CA LEU A 31 17.48 -11.16 -23.69
C LEU A 31 17.32 -12.20 -24.80
N ALA A 32 17.16 -13.48 -24.42
CA ALA A 32 16.86 -14.51 -25.40
C ALA A 32 15.48 -14.24 -26.02
N ASN A 33 15.38 -14.27 -27.34
CA ASN A 33 14.13 -13.97 -28.05
C ASN A 33 12.98 -14.84 -27.52
N ALA A 34 13.19 -16.15 -27.37
CA ALA A 34 12.19 -17.06 -26.79
C ALA A 34 11.67 -16.61 -25.41
N LEU A 35 12.55 -16.18 -24.50
CA LEU A 35 12.13 -15.68 -23.18
C LEU A 35 11.34 -14.37 -23.31
N TYR A 36 11.69 -13.52 -24.27
CA TYR A 36 11.01 -12.26 -24.49
C TYR A 36 9.65 -12.44 -25.17
N ASP A 37 9.56 -13.35 -26.14
CA ASP A 37 8.34 -13.71 -26.85
C ASP A 37 7.29 -14.26 -25.88
N GLU A 38 7.70 -15.15 -24.97
CA GLU A 38 6.84 -15.68 -23.91
C GLU A 38 6.42 -14.59 -22.93
N LEU A 39 7.31 -13.64 -22.61
CA LEU A 39 6.96 -12.49 -21.76
C LEU A 39 5.94 -11.56 -22.44
N ILE A 40 5.97 -11.46 -23.77
CA ILE A 40 5.01 -10.69 -24.57
C ILE A 40 3.67 -11.43 -24.68
N GLY A 41 3.70 -12.74 -24.92
CA GLY A 41 2.52 -13.58 -25.06
C GLY A 41 1.81 -13.91 -23.75
N ALA A 42 2.49 -13.79 -22.62
CA ALA A 42 1.93 -14.03 -21.29
C ALA A 42 0.79 -13.05 -20.97
N ASP A 43 -0.31 -13.58 -20.41
CA ASP A 43 -1.49 -12.83 -19.93
C ASP A 43 -1.21 -12.05 -18.63
N LEU A 44 -0.20 -11.18 -18.67
CA LEU A 44 0.18 -10.33 -17.56
C LEU A 44 -0.66 -9.05 -17.57
N THR A 45 -1.07 -8.62 -16.38
CA THR A 45 -1.67 -7.28 -16.24
C THR A 45 -0.66 -6.21 -16.63
N LYS A 46 -1.15 -5.05 -17.09
CA LYS A 46 -0.30 -3.89 -17.46
C LYS A 46 0.79 -3.55 -16.43
N ASN A 47 0.48 -3.68 -15.14
CA ASN A 47 1.45 -3.40 -14.08
C ASN A 47 2.48 -4.53 -13.93
N GLN A 48 2.06 -5.78 -14.05
CA GLN A 48 2.93 -6.94 -14.05
C GLN A 48 3.90 -6.88 -15.23
N SER A 49 3.43 -6.67 -16.47
CA SER A 49 4.32 -6.57 -17.64
C SER A 49 5.36 -5.46 -17.46
N LYS A 50 4.94 -4.27 -17.00
CA LYS A 50 5.87 -3.17 -16.69
C LYS A 50 6.95 -3.57 -15.69
N VAL A 51 6.56 -4.24 -14.61
CA VAL A 51 7.50 -4.68 -13.56
C VAL A 51 8.42 -5.79 -14.09
N ALA A 52 7.90 -6.74 -14.87
CA ALA A 52 8.70 -7.80 -15.47
C ALA A 52 9.75 -7.26 -16.44
N HIS A 53 9.38 -6.35 -17.35
CA HIS A 53 10.33 -5.68 -18.24
C HIS A 53 11.36 -4.86 -17.45
N ALA A 54 10.95 -4.17 -16.38
CA ALA A 54 11.87 -3.42 -15.52
C ALA A 54 12.89 -4.34 -14.84
N ILE A 55 12.48 -5.51 -14.37
CA ILE A 55 13.37 -6.53 -13.80
C ILE A 55 14.33 -7.05 -14.87
N CYS A 56 13.85 -7.36 -16.08
CA CYS A 56 14.71 -7.78 -17.21
C CYS A 56 15.77 -6.71 -17.53
N ARG A 57 15.38 -5.43 -17.58
CA ARG A 57 16.30 -4.31 -17.82
C ARG A 57 17.33 -4.14 -16.70
N LYS A 58 16.95 -4.40 -15.44
CA LYS A 58 17.83 -4.28 -14.28
C LYS A 58 18.71 -5.51 -14.03
N THR A 59 18.42 -6.64 -14.69
CA THR A 59 19.23 -7.87 -14.62
C THR A 59 20.05 -8.04 -15.90
N TYR A 60 19.44 -8.51 -16.98
CA TYR A 60 20.08 -8.76 -18.26
C TYR A 60 20.65 -7.50 -18.92
N GLY A 61 20.02 -6.35 -18.67
CA GLY A 61 20.55 -5.06 -19.13
C GLY A 61 21.85 -4.63 -18.42
N PHE A 62 22.29 -5.38 -17.39
CA PHE A 62 23.60 -5.26 -16.74
C PHE A 62 24.43 -6.55 -16.88
N GLY A 63 24.01 -7.49 -17.74
CA GLY A 63 24.69 -8.77 -17.96
C GLY A 63 24.56 -9.78 -16.83
N LYS A 64 23.59 -9.62 -15.91
CA LYS A 64 23.38 -10.50 -14.76
C LYS A 64 22.10 -11.33 -14.94
N LYS A 65 22.10 -12.59 -14.47
CA LYS A 65 20.89 -13.43 -14.44
C LYS A 65 19.92 -12.99 -13.34
N LEU A 66 20.46 -12.68 -12.17
CA LEU A 66 19.75 -12.20 -10.98
C LEU A 66 20.44 -10.95 -10.45
N ASP A 67 19.68 -10.03 -9.89
CA ASP A 67 20.26 -8.87 -9.22
C ASP A 67 19.46 -8.46 -7.98
N ARG A 68 20.11 -7.74 -7.07
CA ARG A 68 19.45 -7.19 -5.88
C ARG A 68 18.80 -5.86 -6.26
N ILE A 69 17.51 -5.90 -6.54
CA ILE A 69 16.75 -4.74 -7.01
C ILE A 69 15.77 -4.29 -5.93
N SER A 70 15.82 -3.02 -5.55
CA SER A 70 14.87 -2.44 -4.60
C SER A 70 13.54 -2.06 -5.28
N ASP A 71 12.43 -2.16 -4.54
CA ASP A 71 11.11 -1.75 -5.02
C ASP A 71 11.08 -0.26 -5.41
N SER A 72 11.89 0.57 -4.77
CA SER A 72 12.01 2.01 -5.08
C SER A 72 12.61 2.24 -6.48
N GLN A 73 13.63 1.47 -6.85
CA GLN A 73 14.22 1.53 -8.19
C GLN A 73 13.24 1.06 -9.26
N LEU A 74 12.47 0.00 -8.97
CA LEU A 74 11.41 -0.48 -9.88
C LEU A 74 10.28 0.54 -10.02
N ALA A 75 9.86 1.18 -8.93
CA ALA A 75 8.85 2.23 -8.94
C ALA A 75 9.25 3.44 -9.80
N GLN A 76 10.51 3.87 -9.69
CA GLN A 76 11.06 4.94 -10.53
C GLN A 76 11.08 4.55 -12.01
N LEU A 77 11.54 3.33 -12.33
CA LEU A 77 11.67 2.89 -13.73
C LEU A 77 10.30 2.66 -14.38
N THR A 78 9.35 2.06 -13.66
CA THR A 78 8.01 1.71 -14.16
C THR A 78 7.02 2.89 -14.13
N ARG A 79 7.37 3.95 -13.39
CA ARG A 79 6.50 5.09 -13.06
C ARG A 79 5.22 4.64 -12.38
N LEU A 80 5.34 3.69 -11.45
CA LEU A 80 4.24 3.16 -10.67
C LEU A 80 4.46 3.43 -9.17
N PRO A 81 3.38 3.63 -8.38
CA PRO A 81 3.51 3.68 -6.93
C PRO A 81 4.12 2.38 -6.39
N ARG A 82 4.97 2.51 -5.37
CA ARG A 82 5.70 1.37 -4.77
C ARG A 82 4.78 0.22 -4.33
N GLN A 83 3.57 0.53 -3.85
CA GLN A 83 2.57 -0.47 -3.48
C GLN A 83 2.13 -1.34 -4.67
N LYS A 84 1.92 -0.73 -5.84
CA LYS A 84 1.54 -1.46 -7.06
C LYS A 84 2.69 -2.31 -7.58
N VAL A 85 3.92 -1.80 -7.50
CA VAL A 85 5.12 -2.57 -7.84
C VAL A 85 5.29 -3.77 -6.93
N ASN A 86 5.16 -3.59 -5.62
CA ASN A 86 5.31 -4.68 -4.67
C ASN A 86 4.25 -5.78 -4.88
N LYS A 87 2.99 -5.38 -5.08
CA LYS A 87 1.90 -6.31 -5.45
C LYS A 87 2.23 -7.09 -6.73
N ALA A 88 2.51 -6.37 -7.82
CA ALA A 88 2.81 -7.00 -9.12
C ALA A 88 4.06 -7.90 -9.07
N LYS A 89 5.11 -7.51 -8.35
CA LYS A 89 6.31 -8.31 -8.15
C LYS A 89 6.00 -9.63 -7.44
N ASN A 90 5.20 -9.60 -6.36
CA ASN A 90 4.87 -10.81 -5.62
C ASN A 90 3.96 -11.73 -6.45
N GLU A 91 3.02 -11.17 -7.22
CA GLU A 91 2.21 -11.94 -8.17
C GLU A 91 3.08 -12.63 -9.24
N LEU A 92 4.06 -11.91 -9.82
CA LEU A 92 5.00 -12.48 -10.79
C LEU A 92 5.88 -13.59 -10.21
N ILE A 93 6.23 -13.51 -8.92
CA ILE A 93 6.94 -14.57 -8.21
C ILE A 93 6.02 -15.78 -7.99
N ALA A 94 4.75 -15.54 -7.63
CA ALA A 94 3.77 -16.60 -7.46
C ALA A 94 3.50 -17.34 -8.77
N MET A 95 3.38 -16.62 -9.89
CA MET A 95 3.23 -17.19 -11.24
C MET A 95 4.55 -17.77 -11.80
N LYS A 96 5.64 -17.78 -11.03
CA LYS A 96 6.97 -18.28 -11.42
C LYS A 96 7.58 -17.65 -12.68
N VAL A 97 7.05 -16.52 -13.12
CA VAL A 97 7.61 -15.69 -14.20
C VAL A 97 8.93 -15.05 -13.76
N ILE A 98 9.03 -14.70 -12.47
CA ILE A 98 10.23 -14.17 -11.83
C ILE A 98 10.68 -15.13 -10.74
N ILE A 99 11.96 -15.51 -10.76
CA ILE A 99 12.58 -16.27 -9.68
C ILE A 99 13.19 -15.35 -8.63
N ARG A 100 13.14 -15.79 -7.38
CA ARG A 100 13.77 -15.13 -6.24
C ARG A 100 14.73 -16.09 -5.56
N GLU A 101 16.01 -15.74 -5.55
CA GLU A 101 17.04 -16.45 -4.80
C GLU A 101 17.55 -15.53 -3.69
N GLY A 102 17.14 -15.85 -2.44
CA GLY A 102 17.43 -15.03 -1.28
C GLY A 102 16.93 -13.58 -1.41
N SER A 103 17.88 -12.65 -1.61
CA SER A 103 17.60 -11.22 -1.78
C SER A 103 17.66 -10.73 -3.23
N GLN A 104 18.00 -11.61 -4.17
CA GLN A 104 18.12 -11.31 -5.59
C GLN A 104 16.90 -11.81 -6.35
N ILE A 105 16.55 -11.10 -7.43
CA ILE A 105 15.42 -11.42 -8.31
C ILE A 105 15.85 -11.35 -9.77
N GLY A 106 15.19 -12.12 -10.63
CA GLY A 106 15.36 -12.05 -12.08
C GLY A 106 14.33 -12.91 -12.81
N PRO A 107 14.20 -12.77 -14.14
CA PRO A 107 13.23 -13.53 -14.90
C PRO A 107 13.60 -15.01 -14.95
N ASN A 108 12.59 -15.86 -14.86
CA ASN A 108 12.73 -17.31 -14.94
C ASN A 108 13.00 -17.72 -16.39
N LYS A 109 14.05 -18.50 -16.63
CA LYS A 109 14.39 -19.01 -17.96
C LYS A 109 13.58 -20.24 -18.35
N ASN A 110 13.11 -21.01 -17.36
CA ASN A 110 12.34 -22.22 -17.58
C ASN A 110 10.88 -21.82 -17.78
N ILE A 111 10.51 -21.51 -19.03
CA ILE A 111 9.15 -21.06 -19.40
C ILE A 111 8.09 -22.10 -19.02
N THR A 112 8.43 -23.40 -19.06
CA THR A 112 7.53 -24.50 -18.71
C THR A 112 7.06 -24.48 -17.25
N GLU A 113 7.76 -23.78 -16.37
CA GLU A 113 7.41 -23.65 -14.96
C GLU A 113 6.47 -22.48 -14.69
N TRP A 114 6.16 -21.66 -15.69
CA TRP A 114 5.35 -20.46 -15.51
C TRP A 114 3.89 -20.86 -15.27
N GLU A 115 3.37 -20.46 -14.12
CA GLU A 115 1.99 -20.70 -13.68
C GLU A 115 1.20 -19.42 -13.89
N ILE A 116 1.02 -19.04 -15.15
CA ILE A 116 0.17 -17.90 -15.50
C ILE A 116 -1.25 -18.41 -15.57
N GLU A 117 -2.03 -18.18 -14.51
CA GLU A 117 -3.46 -18.41 -14.52
C GLU A 117 -4.13 -17.41 -15.48
N GLY A 118 -4.21 -17.81 -16.75
CA GLY A 118 -4.94 -17.05 -17.77
C GLY A 118 -6.45 -17.21 -17.59
N CYS A 119 -7.14 -16.09 -17.41
CA CYS A 119 -8.50 -15.97 -17.94
C CYS A 119 -8.41 -16.26 -19.44
N HIS A 120 -8.92 -17.43 -19.84
CA HIS A 120 -8.69 -18.05 -21.14
C HIS A 120 -8.82 -17.09 -22.32
N TYR A 121 -7.69 -16.75 -22.95
CA TYR A 121 -7.64 -16.63 -24.41
C TYR A 121 -6.89 -17.83 -24.98
N SER A 122 -7.37 -19.03 -24.65
CA SER A 122 -7.01 -20.24 -25.37
C SER A 122 -7.96 -20.38 -26.55
N GLY A 123 -7.45 -20.09 -27.76
CA GLY A 123 -7.95 -20.81 -28.93
C GLY A 123 -7.77 -22.30 -28.68
N ASP A 124 -8.87 -23.05 -28.78
CA ASP A 124 -8.95 -24.50 -28.82
C ASP A 124 -8.38 -25.31 -27.65
N ASN A 125 -9.17 -25.42 -26.59
CA ASN A 125 -9.24 -26.63 -25.76
C ASN A 125 -10.46 -26.61 -24.85
N VAL A 126 -11.54 -27.21 -25.36
CA VAL A 126 -12.73 -27.65 -24.63
C VAL A 126 -12.31 -28.43 -23.38
N THR A 127 -12.52 -27.87 -22.19
CA THR A 127 -12.58 -28.63 -20.93
C THR A 127 -14.04 -28.95 -20.61
N THR A 128 -14.35 -30.23 -20.67
CA THR A 128 -15.67 -30.88 -20.67
C THR A 128 -16.40 -30.93 -19.31
N LEU A 129 -16.06 -30.05 -18.35
CA LEU A 129 -16.60 -30.16 -16.97
C LEU A 129 -17.50 -28.98 -16.52
N VAL A 130 -17.59 -27.89 -17.27
CA VAL A 130 -18.38 -26.70 -16.87
C VAL A 130 -19.68 -26.52 -17.68
N THR A 131 -19.89 -27.33 -18.73
CA THR A 131 -21.01 -27.14 -19.68
C THR A 131 -22.37 -27.64 -19.19
N LYS A 132 -22.46 -28.34 -18.04
CA LYS A 132 -23.74 -28.87 -17.53
C LYS A 132 -24.61 -27.85 -16.78
N ASN A 133 -24.04 -26.73 -16.32
CA ASN A 133 -24.76 -25.79 -15.44
C ASN A 133 -25.24 -24.51 -16.14
N VAL A 134 -24.78 -24.18 -17.35
CA VAL A 134 -25.13 -22.93 -18.05
C VAL A 134 -26.24 -23.12 -19.10
N THR A 135 -26.54 -24.35 -19.52
CA THR A 135 -27.53 -24.65 -20.56
C THR A 135 -29.00 -24.62 -20.10
N LYS A 136 -29.30 -24.48 -18.81
CA LYS A 136 -30.69 -24.46 -18.31
C LYS A 136 -31.31 -23.06 -18.17
N THR A 137 -30.52 -21.98 -18.25
CA THR A 137 -31.04 -20.63 -17.93
C THR A 137 -31.22 -19.72 -19.15
N VAL A 138 -30.72 -20.10 -20.33
CA VAL A 138 -30.73 -19.22 -21.53
C VAL A 138 -31.84 -19.57 -22.54
N ILE A 139 -32.78 -20.48 -22.20
CA ILE A 139 -33.90 -20.85 -23.10
C ILE A 139 -35.12 -19.91 -22.93
N ALA A 140 -35.16 -19.04 -21.92
CA ALA A 140 -36.41 -18.33 -21.58
C ALA A 140 -36.66 -16.98 -22.28
N MET A 141 -35.72 -16.41 -23.04
CA MET A 141 -35.96 -15.12 -23.72
C MET A 141 -35.27 -15.06 -25.08
N SER A 142 -35.94 -15.59 -26.10
CA SER A 142 -35.68 -15.26 -27.50
C SER A 142 -36.87 -14.45 -28.05
N PRO A 143 -36.62 -13.28 -28.65
CA PRO A 143 -37.34 -12.88 -29.84
C PRO A 143 -36.42 -12.96 -31.06
N LYS A 144 -36.93 -13.64 -32.10
CA LYS A 144 -36.39 -13.70 -33.45
C LYS A 144 -36.56 -12.35 -34.15
N GLN A 145 -35.64 -12.06 -35.09
CA GLN A 145 -35.71 -11.20 -36.30
C GLN A 145 -34.41 -10.41 -36.41
N GLY A 146 -33.73 -10.25 -37.53
CA GLY A 146 -33.96 -10.54 -38.93
C GLY A 146 -32.84 -9.81 -39.68
N HIS A 147 -32.23 -10.45 -40.66
CA HIS A 147 -31.06 -9.97 -41.41
C HIS A 147 -31.48 -8.99 -42.51
N THR A 148 -30.95 -7.76 -42.59
CA THR A 148 -30.78 -7.00 -43.86
C THR A 148 -29.79 -5.84 -43.71
N LYS A 149 -28.92 -5.67 -44.71
CA LYS A 149 -28.02 -4.52 -44.93
C LYS A 149 -28.83 -3.28 -45.39
N GLU A 150 -28.26 -2.08 -45.24
CA GLU A 150 -28.14 -1.00 -46.27
C GLU A 150 -27.97 0.40 -45.61
N THR A 151 -26.86 1.05 -45.97
CA THR A 151 -26.72 2.43 -46.51
C THR A 151 -26.97 3.72 -45.70
N ILE A 152 -26.09 4.67 -46.03
CA ILE A 152 -25.69 5.97 -45.45
C ILE A 152 -26.67 7.12 -45.75
N THR A 153 -26.90 8.03 -44.79
CA THR A 153 -26.99 9.50 -45.06
C THR A 153 -26.71 10.37 -43.82
N LYS A 154 -26.44 11.65 -44.09
CA LYS A 154 -25.61 12.64 -43.39
C LYS A 154 -26.44 13.69 -42.62
N GLU A 155 -25.75 14.49 -41.78
CA GLU A 155 -26.08 15.87 -41.32
C GLU A 155 -27.09 16.04 -40.15
N LYS A 156 -27.00 16.98 -39.18
CA LYS A 156 -26.11 18.13 -38.84
C LYS A 156 -26.61 18.79 -37.52
N LYS A 157 -25.68 19.32 -36.67
CA LYS A 157 -25.81 20.40 -35.63
C LYS A 157 -26.85 20.24 -34.49
N GLU A 158 -26.78 20.84 -33.29
CA GLU A 158 -25.91 21.82 -32.61
C GLU A 158 -26.14 21.70 -31.07
N SER A 159 -25.07 21.97 -30.31
CA SER A 159 -24.95 22.53 -28.94
C SER A 159 -26.16 22.69 -28.00
N LYS A 160 -25.96 22.31 -26.72
CA LYS A 160 -26.20 23.16 -25.51
C LYS A 160 -25.59 22.56 -24.22
N ASN A 161 -25.10 23.46 -23.38
CA ASN A 161 -24.44 23.32 -22.06
C ASN A 161 -25.12 22.37 -21.05
N THR A 162 -24.37 21.92 -20.03
CA THR A 162 -24.44 22.41 -18.63
C THR A 162 -23.88 21.36 -17.64
N LEU A 163 -22.90 21.74 -16.81
CA LEU A 163 -22.49 21.04 -15.58
C LEU A 163 -23.58 21.20 -14.50
N PRO A 164 -23.80 20.23 -13.58
CA PRO A 164 -23.35 20.49 -12.21
C PRO A 164 -22.90 19.26 -11.37
N GLU A 165 -21.88 19.55 -10.54
CA GLU A 165 -21.59 19.15 -9.14
C GLU A 165 -22.69 18.37 -8.37
N GLN A 166 -22.32 17.22 -7.76
CA GLN A 166 -22.62 16.76 -6.36
C GLN A 166 -24.12 16.61 -5.90
N VAL A 167 -24.65 15.54 -5.27
CA VAL A 167 -24.35 14.86 -3.97
C VAL A 167 -25.42 13.74 -3.71
N ARG A 168 -25.07 12.67 -2.94
CA ARG A 168 -25.92 11.70 -2.14
C ARG A 168 -26.70 10.59 -2.90
N ALA A 169 -26.40 9.30 -2.67
CA ALA A 169 -26.84 8.38 -1.58
C ALA A 169 -28.31 7.92 -1.78
N ASP A 170 -28.72 6.65 -1.76
CA ASP A 170 -28.21 5.41 -1.16
C ASP A 170 -28.88 4.16 -1.80
N GLU A 171 -28.22 3.00 -1.60
CA GLU A 171 -28.74 1.62 -1.46
C GLU A 171 -29.49 0.93 -2.62
N GLU A 172 -29.29 -0.34 -2.98
CA GLU A 172 -28.56 -1.52 -2.47
C GLU A 172 -28.57 -2.51 -3.68
N LYS A 173 -27.59 -3.37 -4.01
CA LYS A 173 -26.94 -4.37 -3.18
C LYS A 173 -25.84 -5.08 -3.99
N SER A 174 -24.78 -5.46 -3.27
CA SER A 174 -23.70 -6.39 -3.63
C SER A 174 -22.55 -5.82 -4.49
N LEU A 175 -21.47 -5.39 -3.81
CA LEU A 175 -20.03 -5.61 -4.10
C LEU A 175 -19.19 -4.73 -3.13
N GLN A 176 -18.42 -5.34 -2.22
CA GLN A 176 -17.51 -4.67 -1.27
C GLN A 176 -16.42 -3.87 -2.00
N PRO A 177 -16.07 -2.62 -1.58
CA PRO A 177 -14.93 -2.41 -0.65
C PRO A 177 -14.95 -1.07 0.13
N THR A 178 -15.21 -1.04 1.44
CA THR A 178 -14.83 0.11 2.31
C THR A 178 -14.50 -0.32 3.75
N ASN A 179 -13.28 0.01 4.17
CA ASN A 179 -12.82 0.23 5.55
C ASN A 179 -12.98 -0.87 6.64
N LYS A 180 -12.32 -2.03 6.46
CA LYS A 180 -12.19 -3.11 7.47
C LYS A 180 -11.63 -2.66 8.84
N HIS A 181 -11.09 -1.45 8.95
CA HIS A 181 -10.42 -0.94 10.15
C HIS A 181 -11.07 0.29 10.76
N GLN A 182 -12.24 0.73 10.30
CA GLN A 182 -12.86 1.97 10.79
C GLN A 182 -13.11 1.96 12.30
N ALA A 183 -13.81 0.94 12.83
CA ALA A 183 -14.07 0.85 14.26
C ALA A 183 -12.80 0.72 15.11
N THR A 184 -11.78 0.02 14.60
CA THR A 184 -10.48 -0.09 15.30
C THR A 184 -9.71 1.23 15.31
N ASP A 185 -9.88 2.02 14.26
CA ASP A 185 -9.25 3.31 14.08
C ASP A 185 -9.89 4.37 14.98
N GLU A 186 -11.21 4.35 15.08
CA GLU A 186 -11.98 5.23 15.95
C GLU A 186 -11.63 4.97 17.41
N ALA A 187 -11.66 3.72 17.87
CA ALA A 187 -11.28 3.36 19.25
C ALA A 187 -9.83 3.74 19.60
N PHE A 188 -8.91 3.63 18.65
CA PHE A 188 -7.54 4.10 18.84
C PHE A 188 -7.48 5.62 19.06
N GLU A 189 -8.19 6.41 18.26
CA GLU A 189 -8.10 7.87 18.32
C GLU A 189 -8.91 8.48 19.47
N SER A 190 -10.06 7.90 19.81
CA SER A 190 -10.95 8.42 20.86
C SER A 190 -10.52 8.03 22.27
N ILE A 191 -9.94 6.84 22.46
CA ILE A 191 -9.64 6.30 23.79
C ILE A 191 -8.12 6.21 24.00
N PHE A 192 -7.43 5.36 23.23
CA PHE A 192 -6.01 5.07 23.46
C PHE A 192 -5.11 6.29 23.24
N TRP A 193 -5.34 7.06 22.18
CA TRP A 193 -4.53 8.24 21.84
C TRP A 193 -4.68 9.39 22.84
N LEU A 194 -5.76 9.40 23.61
CA LEU A 194 -6.02 10.39 24.66
C LEU A 194 -5.54 9.95 26.05
N ALA A 195 -5.03 8.71 26.21
CA ALA A 195 -4.63 8.13 27.50
C ALA A 195 -3.37 8.76 28.15
N GLY A 196 -2.87 9.90 27.67
CA GLY A 196 -1.80 10.66 28.34
C GLY A 196 -0.35 10.31 27.95
N MET A 197 -0.13 9.41 26.98
CA MET A 197 1.22 9.10 26.47
C MET A 197 1.81 10.22 25.60
N HIS A 198 3.14 10.22 25.42
CA HIS A 198 3.82 11.20 24.56
C HIS A 198 3.40 11.05 23.09
N LYS A 199 2.68 12.05 22.56
CA LYS A 199 1.99 12.03 21.26
C LYS A 199 2.96 12.12 20.07
N THR A 200 3.65 11.04 19.75
CA THR A 200 4.56 10.94 18.60
C THR A 200 4.23 9.72 17.75
N GLY A 201 4.43 9.83 16.43
CA GLY A 201 4.34 8.68 15.53
C GLY A 201 2.93 8.08 15.39
N LYS A 202 1.87 8.91 15.35
CA LYS A 202 0.45 8.47 15.29
C LYS A 202 0.19 7.37 14.25
N LYS A 203 0.78 7.48 13.05
CA LYS A 203 0.62 6.48 11.97
C LYS A 203 1.15 5.10 12.34
N ASN A 204 2.33 5.04 12.96
CA ASN A 204 2.96 3.79 13.37
C ASN A 204 2.23 3.18 14.57
N ALA A 205 1.84 4.02 15.54
CA ALA A 205 1.05 3.60 16.69
C ALA A 205 -0.31 3.02 16.27
N LYS A 206 -0.99 3.65 15.30
CA LYS A 206 -2.25 3.16 14.74
C LYS A 206 -2.10 1.78 14.08
N SER A 207 -0.99 1.57 13.36
CA SER A 207 -0.68 0.26 12.76
C SER A 207 -0.39 -0.81 13.82
N ALA A 208 0.41 -0.46 14.84
CA ALA A 208 0.71 -1.36 15.96
C ALA A 208 -0.57 -1.73 16.73
N PHE A 209 -1.46 -0.76 16.99
CA PHE A 209 -2.72 -0.98 17.68
C PHE A 209 -3.62 -1.97 16.96
N ARG A 210 -3.76 -1.86 15.63
CA ARG A 210 -4.54 -2.84 14.84
C ARG A 210 -3.98 -4.25 14.95
N THR A 211 -2.66 -4.39 14.95
CA THR A 211 -1.98 -5.69 15.07
C THR A 211 -2.25 -6.30 16.44
N GLN A 212 -2.02 -5.52 17.49
CA GLN A 212 -2.23 -5.97 18.88
C GLN A 212 -3.71 -6.28 19.18
N TYR A 213 -4.63 -5.48 18.64
CA TYR A 213 -6.06 -5.77 18.76
C TYR A 213 -6.45 -7.10 18.11
N GLN A 214 -5.89 -7.44 16.94
CA GLN A 214 -6.17 -8.72 16.29
C GLN A 214 -5.70 -9.91 17.14
N GLU A 215 -4.53 -9.81 17.78
CA GLU A 215 -4.03 -10.83 18.70
C GLU A 215 -4.91 -10.93 19.95
N TRP A 216 -5.21 -9.80 20.58
CA TRP A 216 -6.06 -9.74 21.78
C TRP A 216 -7.48 -10.27 21.51
N ARG A 217 -8.05 -9.96 20.35
CA ARG A 217 -9.37 -10.45 19.92
C ARG A 217 -9.38 -11.98 19.78
N ARG A 218 -8.30 -12.59 19.28
CA ARG A 218 -8.19 -14.05 19.17
C ARG A 218 -8.13 -14.72 20.53
N ALA A 219 -7.53 -14.08 21.52
CA ALA A 219 -7.38 -14.64 22.87
C ALA A 219 -8.61 -14.42 23.77
N LYS A 220 -9.22 -13.22 23.73
CA LYS A 220 -10.27 -12.81 24.69
C LYS A 220 -11.63 -12.50 24.06
N GLY A 221 -11.72 -12.37 22.73
CA GLY A 221 -13.00 -12.22 22.03
C GLY A 221 -13.74 -10.89 22.19
N GLY A 222 -13.07 -9.76 22.48
CA GLY A 222 -13.74 -8.47 22.72
C GLY A 222 -13.77 -7.48 21.55
N THR A 223 -14.34 -6.28 21.79
CA THR A 223 -14.45 -5.18 20.83
C THR A 223 -13.20 -4.28 20.80
N PRO A 224 -12.99 -3.46 19.74
CA PRO A 224 -11.84 -2.55 19.69
C PRO A 224 -11.84 -1.51 20.81
N GLU A 225 -13.03 -1.05 21.22
CA GLU A 225 -13.21 -0.11 22.31
C GLU A 225 -12.80 -0.73 23.65
N GLN A 226 -13.22 -1.98 23.92
CA GLN A 226 -12.82 -2.70 25.13
C GLN A 226 -11.30 -2.86 25.21
N PHE A 227 -10.65 -3.16 24.09
CA PHE A 227 -9.20 -3.22 24.02
C PHE A 227 -8.55 -1.86 24.28
N ALA A 228 -9.08 -0.78 23.69
CA ALA A 228 -8.58 0.58 23.91
C ALA A 228 -8.75 1.03 25.37
N MET A 229 -9.90 0.75 25.99
CA MET A 229 -10.18 1.05 27.40
C MET A 229 -9.26 0.28 28.33
N PHE A 230 -9.02 -1.00 28.05
CA PHE A 230 -8.09 -1.84 28.79
C PHE A 230 -6.67 -1.22 28.81
N LEU A 231 -6.15 -0.84 27.63
CA LEU A 231 -4.85 -0.19 27.53
C LEU A 231 -4.83 1.19 28.19
N ALA A 232 -5.87 2.00 27.99
CA ALA A 232 -5.96 3.34 28.60
C ALA A 232 -5.97 3.27 30.13
N GLY A 233 -6.65 2.27 30.72
CA GLY A 233 -6.65 2.03 32.16
C GLY A 233 -5.27 1.63 32.70
N ASP A 234 -4.54 0.78 31.99
CA ASP A 234 -3.15 0.42 32.35
C ASP A 234 -2.22 1.64 32.27
N ILE A 235 -2.28 2.42 31.19
CA ILE A 235 -1.50 3.65 31.02
C ILE A 235 -1.78 4.63 32.16
N SER A 236 -3.07 4.86 32.47
CA SER A 236 -3.49 5.76 33.56
C SER A 236 -3.05 5.28 34.95
N SER A 237 -2.80 3.98 35.10
CA SER A 237 -2.29 3.41 36.36
C SER A 237 -0.78 3.61 36.52
N ARG A 238 -0.04 3.76 35.41
CA ARG A 238 1.44 3.84 35.38
C ARG A 238 1.96 5.27 35.24
N ILE A 239 1.20 6.16 34.61
CA ILE A 239 1.51 7.59 34.49
C ILE A 239 1.76 8.16 35.91
N GLY A 240 2.90 8.83 36.11
CA GLY A 240 3.31 9.39 37.41
C GLY A 240 3.75 8.40 38.51
N LYS A 241 3.52 7.08 38.38
CA LYS A 241 4.01 6.06 39.34
C LYS A 241 5.29 5.36 38.88
N GLN A 242 5.43 5.15 37.56
CA GLN A 242 6.59 4.49 36.97
C GLN A 242 7.51 5.54 36.33
N PHE A 243 8.74 5.66 36.85
CA PHE A 243 9.72 6.63 36.35
C PHE A 243 9.94 6.49 34.84
N GLY A 244 9.79 7.60 34.11
CA GLY A 244 10.00 7.66 32.66
C GLY A 244 8.85 7.14 31.80
N PHE A 245 7.76 6.64 32.39
CA PHE A 245 6.60 6.14 31.63
C PHE A 245 5.86 7.25 30.88
N ASP A 246 5.84 8.47 31.42
CA ASP A 246 5.19 9.63 30.81
C ASP A 246 5.86 10.06 29.48
N LYS A 247 7.15 9.73 29.30
CA LYS A 247 7.92 10.00 28.08
C LYS A 247 7.85 8.87 27.06
N LEU A 248 7.15 7.78 27.38
CA LEU A 248 7.09 6.61 26.50
C LEU A 248 6.25 6.88 25.26
N HIS A 249 6.76 6.47 24.09
CA HIS A 249 6.03 6.58 22.84
C HIS A 249 4.94 5.47 22.73
N PRO A 250 3.74 5.79 22.22
CA PRO A 250 2.63 4.85 22.04
C PRO A 250 2.99 3.62 21.20
N THR A 251 3.82 3.80 20.16
CA THR A 251 4.28 2.69 19.32
C THR A 251 5.16 1.72 20.11
N THR A 252 6.05 2.23 20.97
CA THR A 252 6.95 1.42 21.81
C THR A 252 6.16 0.65 22.87
N TYR A 253 5.16 1.27 23.48
CA TYR A 253 4.25 0.60 24.41
C TYR A 253 3.51 -0.57 23.75
N LEU A 254 2.94 -0.34 22.56
CA LEU A 254 2.20 -1.34 21.81
C LEU A 254 3.08 -2.50 21.33
N ASN A 255 4.23 -2.20 20.75
CA ASN A 255 5.14 -3.24 20.23
C ASN A 255 5.79 -4.05 21.36
N GLY A 256 6.07 -3.42 22.50
CA GLY A 256 6.66 -4.08 23.66
C GLY A 256 5.65 -4.76 24.57
N LYS A 257 4.35 -4.77 24.23
CA LYS A 257 3.27 -5.33 25.06
C LYS A 257 3.34 -4.93 26.53
N ARG A 258 3.66 -3.66 26.80
CA ARG A 258 4.04 -3.20 28.15
C ARG A 258 2.93 -3.26 29.21
N TRP A 259 1.69 -3.54 28.81
CA TRP A 259 0.62 -3.89 29.76
C TRP A 259 0.84 -5.25 30.44
N GLU A 260 1.71 -6.09 29.89
CA GLU A 260 2.11 -7.40 30.46
C GLU A 260 3.28 -7.27 31.43
N ASP A 261 3.98 -6.13 31.44
CA ASP A 261 5.06 -5.86 32.40
C ASP A 261 4.50 -5.82 33.84
N GLU A 262 5.32 -6.19 34.83
CA GLU A 262 4.90 -6.10 36.24
C GLU A 262 4.42 -4.68 36.57
N LYS A 263 3.27 -4.60 37.23
CA LYS A 263 2.69 -3.32 37.63
C LYS A 263 3.48 -2.79 38.83
N PRO A 264 3.79 -1.48 38.88
CA PRO A 264 4.40 -0.91 40.07
C PRO A 264 3.49 -1.22 41.27
N LEU A 265 4.08 -1.76 42.35
CA LEU A 265 3.38 -2.00 43.60
C LEU A 265 2.70 -0.69 44.02
N ALA A 266 1.43 -0.77 44.42
CA ALA A 266 0.74 0.36 45.01
C ALA A 266 1.43 0.70 46.33
N GLY A 267 2.43 1.59 46.28
CA GLY A 267 2.99 2.21 47.46
C GLY A 267 1.89 3.05 48.14
N PRO A 268 1.85 3.10 49.48
CA PRO A 268 0.88 3.89 50.22
C PRO A 268 1.03 5.37 49.85
N ASP A 269 -0.10 6.08 49.86
CA ASP A 269 -0.24 7.50 49.55
C ASP A 269 0.95 8.33 50.02
N SER A 270 1.58 9.08 49.10
CA SER A 270 2.57 10.08 49.46
C SER A 270 1.87 11.28 50.11
N SER A 271 1.49 11.14 51.38
CA SER A 271 1.36 12.30 52.26
C SER A 271 2.73 12.97 52.32
N GLY A 272 2.79 14.24 51.91
CA GLY A 272 4.02 14.98 51.78
C GLY A 272 4.91 14.90 53.02
N GLN A 273 6.11 14.34 52.85
CA GLN A 273 7.23 14.61 53.72
C GLN A 273 8.34 15.23 52.87
N LYS A 274 8.59 16.51 53.14
CA LYS A 274 9.76 17.23 52.64
C LYS A 274 11.02 16.49 53.10
N PRO A 275 12.08 16.41 52.30
CA PRO A 275 13.33 15.84 52.78
C PRO A 275 13.92 16.75 53.87
N THR A 276 14.03 16.23 55.08
CA THR A 276 14.80 16.81 56.18
C THR A 276 16.27 16.81 55.77
N VAL A 277 16.79 18.00 55.45
CA VAL A 277 18.22 18.26 55.31
C VAL A 277 18.89 17.94 56.64
N THR A 278 19.63 16.84 56.69
CA THR A 278 20.49 16.53 57.83
C THR A 278 21.89 17.02 57.45
N VAL A 279 22.26 18.20 57.97
CA VAL A 279 23.64 18.71 57.88
C VAL A 279 24.50 17.83 58.78
N SER A 280 25.37 17.01 58.18
CA SER A 280 26.42 16.31 58.91
C SER A 280 27.54 17.29 59.26
N LYS A 281 27.89 17.31 60.54
CA LYS A 281 28.89 18.18 61.15
C LYS A 281 30.27 17.52 61.03
N SER A 282 30.79 17.39 59.82
CA SER A 282 32.20 17.07 59.59
C SER A 282 32.59 17.49 58.18
N GLY A 283 33.15 18.69 58.07
CA GLY A 283 33.72 19.17 56.81
C GLY A 283 34.87 18.28 56.37
N TYR A 284 34.92 17.99 55.08
CA TYR A 284 36.10 18.21 54.24
C TYR A 284 35.71 17.96 52.78
N VAL A 285 35.97 18.97 51.94
CA VAL A 285 35.91 18.93 50.47
C VAL A 285 37.33 18.65 49.99
N TYR A 286 37.49 17.74 49.03
CA TYR A 286 38.63 17.78 48.11
C TYR A 286 38.17 17.50 46.68
N TYR A 287 38.85 18.17 45.75
CA TYR A 287 38.53 18.47 44.35
C TYR A 287 38.27 17.27 43.44
#